data_AF-A0A2X3CS94-F1
#
_entry.id   AF-A0A2X3CS94-F1
#
_cell.length_a   1.000
_cell.length_b   1.000
_cell.length_c   1.000
_cell.angle_alpha   90.00
_cell.angle_beta   90.00
_cell.angle_gamma   90.00
#
_symmetry.space_group_name_H-M   'P 1'
#
loop_
_entity.id
_entity.type
_entity.pdbx_description
1 polymer ?
#
loop_
_entity_poly.entity_id
_entity_poly.type
_entity_poly.pdbx_seq_one_letter_code
_entity_poly.pdbx_strand_id
1 'polypeptide(L)'
;MGENGAPGSNSDIITVDGDRAFVLRISEHKAEAVKPLAEVKAQVSDIVKHNKAEQQAKLEADKLLAALKDGKGDEAMKSAGLSFGAPQTLSRTGQDPLSQLAFTLPLPQQGKPVYGVGSNMQGDVVLVALDEVKAGSMPEEQKKAMVQGITQNNAQIAFEALMSNLRKAAKIKLGDSIDQ
;
A
#
# COMPACT_ATOMS: atom_id res chain seq x y z
N MET A 1 -6.85 41.77 -12.87
CA MET A 1 -5.84 40.95 -13.59
C MET A 1 -6.11 41.10 -15.08
N GLY A 2 -5.11 41.42 -15.90
CA GLY A 2 -5.29 41.66 -17.33
C GLY A 2 -6.05 40.54 -18.04
N GLU A 3 -6.91 40.93 -18.99
CA GLU A 3 -7.68 40.02 -19.84
C GLU A 3 -6.73 38.95 -20.44
N ASN A 4 -7.04 37.67 -20.24
CA ASN A 4 -6.29 36.52 -20.78
C ASN A 4 -4.78 36.47 -20.45
N GLY A 5 -4.36 36.98 -19.28
CA GLY A 5 -2.98 36.84 -18.82
C GLY A 5 -1.97 37.73 -19.54
N ALA A 6 -2.41 38.75 -20.28
CA ALA A 6 -1.47 39.70 -20.89
C ALA A 6 -0.55 40.34 -19.81
N PRO A 7 0.77 40.51 -20.07
CA PRO A 7 1.64 41.27 -19.18
C PRO A 7 1.13 42.72 -19.12
N GLY A 8 0.48 43.08 -18.03
CA GLY A 8 -0.16 44.38 -17.93
C GLY A 8 -1.13 44.49 -16.76
N SER A 9 -0.90 45.54 -15.97
CA SER A 9 -1.56 45.95 -14.74
C SER A 9 -1.31 45.07 -13.50
N ASN A 10 -0.99 45.75 -12.41
CA ASN A 10 -0.90 45.19 -11.06
C ASN A 10 -2.26 44.56 -10.67
N SER A 11 -2.22 43.55 -9.79
CA SER A 11 -3.43 43.06 -9.13
C SER A 11 -4.02 44.15 -8.24
N ASP A 12 -5.30 44.01 -7.91
CA ASP A 12 -5.87 44.74 -6.79
C ASP A 12 -5.10 44.39 -5.50
N ILE A 13 -5.16 45.27 -4.50
CA ILE A 13 -4.49 45.07 -3.23
C ILE A 13 -5.10 43.86 -2.53
N ILE A 14 -4.27 42.85 -2.27
CA ILE A 14 -4.64 41.69 -1.47
C ILE A 14 -4.20 41.99 -0.04
N THR A 15 -5.15 42.39 0.80
CA THR A 15 -4.90 42.60 2.23
C THR A 15 -4.84 41.25 2.94
N VAL A 16 -3.80 41.06 3.75
CA VAL A 16 -3.63 39.90 4.62
C VAL A 16 -3.59 40.41 6.05
N ASP A 17 -4.09 39.63 7.01
CA ASP A 17 -4.26 40.05 8.41
C ASP A 17 -3.12 40.93 8.96
N GLY A 18 -3.52 42.07 9.54
CA GLY A 18 -2.65 43.13 10.04
C GLY A 18 -2.43 44.26 9.03
N ASP A 19 -1.22 44.84 9.02
CA ASP A 19 -0.84 46.02 8.23
C ASP A 19 -0.09 45.65 6.93
N ARG A 20 -0.43 44.50 6.33
CA ARG A 20 0.30 43.93 5.18
C ARG A 20 -0.60 43.81 3.95
N ALA A 21 -0.09 44.32 2.84
CA ALA A 21 -0.73 44.27 1.53
C ALA A 21 0.22 43.65 0.50
N PHE A 22 -0.31 42.73 -0.32
CA PHE A 22 0.40 42.17 -1.47
C PHE A 22 -0.19 42.72 -2.76
N VAL A 23 0.68 43.01 -3.72
CA VAL A 23 0.33 43.37 -5.09
C VAL A 23 1.10 42.44 -6.02
N LEU A 24 0.40 41.69 -6.85
CA LEU A 24 0.99 40.76 -7.81
C LEU A 24 0.99 41.39 -9.19
N ARG A 25 2.09 41.28 -9.92
CA ARG A 25 2.17 41.66 -11.33
C ARG A 25 2.55 40.43 -12.15
N ILE A 26 1.76 40.14 -13.18
CA ILE A 26 2.10 39.09 -14.15
C ILE A 26 3.24 39.64 -15.02
N SER A 27 4.48 39.21 -14.75
CA SER A 27 5.65 39.61 -15.53
C SER A 27 5.62 39.01 -16.94
N GLU A 28 5.15 37.78 -17.06
CA GLU A 28 5.01 37.04 -18.31
C GLU A 28 3.95 35.95 -18.11
N HIS A 29 3.13 35.70 -19.13
CA HIS A 29 2.18 34.59 -19.14
C HIS A 29 2.56 33.62 -20.23
N LYS A 30 2.90 32.40 -19.83
CA LYS A 30 3.14 31.28 -20.73
C LYS A 30 1.92 30.37 -20.70
N ALA A 31 1.20 30.31 -21.83
CA ALA A 31 0.05 29.42 -21.96
C ALA A 31 0.45 27.96 -21.65
N GLU A 32 -0.44 27.22 -21.01
CA GLU A 32 -0.28 25.78 -20.82
C GLU A 32 -0.16 25.12 -22.19
N ALA A 33 1.00 24.54 -22.48
CA ALA A 33 1.27 23.87 -23.75
C ALA A 33 1.46 22.39 -23.47
N VAL A 34 0.60 21.56 -24.08
CA VAL A 34 0.85 20.12 -24.14
C VAL A 34 2.12 19.93 -24.95
N LYS A 35 3.11 19.21 -24.40
CA LYS A 35 4.34 18.91 -25.13
C LYS A 35 3.97 18.28 -26.48
N PRO A 36 4.49 18.81 -27.61
CA PRO A 36 4.23 18.24 -28.92
C PRO A 36 4.52 16.74 -28.93
N LEU A 37 3.67 15.96 -29.62
CA LEU A 37 3.88 14.51 -29.73
C LEU A 37 5.29 14.18 -30.22
N ALA A 38 5.89 15.01 -31.08
CA ALA A 38 7.28 14.85 -31.54
C ALA A 38 8.32 14.85 -30.41
N GLU A 39 8.11 15.64 -29.36
CA GLU A 39 9.03 15.75 -28.21
C GLU A 39 8.88 14.59 -27.22
N VAL A 40 7.69 13.98 -27.15
CA VAL A 40 7.39 12.86 -26.23
C VAL A 40 7.24 11.52 -26.94
N LYS A 41 7.37 11.46 -28.27
CA LYS A 41 7.11 10.25 -29.08
C LYS A 41 7.95 9.07 -28.62
N ALA A 42 9.23 9.31 -28.32
CA ALA A 42 10.14 8.28 -27.81
C ALA A 42 9.63 7.73 -26.46
N GLN A 43 9.37 8.64 -25.50
CA GLN A 43 8.84 8.29 -24.19
C GLN A 43 7.51 7.51 -24.27
N VAL A 44 6.56 7.98 -25.07
CA VAL A 44 5.27 7.31 -25.26
C VAL A 44 5.45 5.94 -25.92
N SER A 45 6.32 5.84 -26.93
CA SER A 45 6.61 4.56 -27.59
C SER A 45 7.22 3.56 -26.62
N ASP A 46 8.12 4.00 -25.75
CA ASP A 46 8.75 3.14 -24.74
C ASP A 46 7.75 2.69 -23.68
N ILE A 47 6.87 3.59 -23.21
CA ILE A 47 5.77 3.25 -22.30
C ILE A 47 4.83 2.22 -22.94
N VAL A 48 4.41 2.44 -24.19
CA VAL A 48 3.49 1.52 -24.88
C VAL A 48 4.14 0.16 -25.10
N LYS A 49 5.43 0.12 -25.46
CA LYS A 49 6.17 -1.15 -25.57
C LYS A 49 6.24 -1.87 -24.24
N HIS A 50 6.57 -1.17 -23.16
CA HIS A 50 6.64 -1.74 -21.82
C HIS A 50 5.28 -2.29 -21.38
N ASN A 51 4.21 -1.51 -21.51
CA ASN A 51 2.86 -1.94 -21.18
C ASN A 51 2.42 -3.16 -22.00
N LYS A 52 2.77 -3.21 -23.29
CA LYS A 52 2.46 -4.36 -24.15
C LYS A 52 3.25 -5.60 -23.72
N ALA A 53 4.52 -5.44 -23.35
CA ALA A 53 5.34 -6.53 -22.84
C ALA A 53 4.79 -7.06 -21.50
N GLU A 54 4.38 -6.19 -20.58
CA GLU A 54 3.77 -6.57 -19.31
C GLU A 54 2.45 -7.33 -19.50
N GLN A 55 1.57 -6.82 -20.38
CA GLN A 55 0.32 -7.51 -20.72
C GLN A 55 0.57 -8.89 -21.33
N GLN A 56 1.55 -9.00 -22.23
CA GLN A 56 1.92 -10.28 -22.82
C GLN A 56 2.50 -11.23 -21.77
N ALA A 57 3.39 -10.75 -20.89
CA ALA A 57 3.95 -11.54 -19.80
C ALA A 57 2.85 -12.05 -18.86
N LYS A 58 1.85 -11.23 -18.55
CA LYS A 58 0.70 -11.65 -17.74
C LYS A 58 -0.13 -12.74 -18.42
N LEU A 59 -0.42 -12.60 -19.71
CA LEU A 59 -1.13 -13.63 -20.48
C LEU A 59 -0.35 -14.94 -20.54
N GLU A 60 0.96 -14.88 -20.70
CA GLU A 60 1.84 -16.05 -20.69
C GLU A 60 1.88 -16.69 -19.30
N ALA A 61 1.99 -15.89 -18.23
CA ALA A 61 1.94 -16.37 -16.86
C ALA A 61 0.60 -17.02 -16.52
N ASP A 62 -0.53 -16.48 -16.98
CA ASP A 62 -1.86 -17.07 -16.78
C ASP A 62 -2.00 -18.41 -17.53
N LYS A 63 -1.45 -18.51 -18.75
CA LYS A 63 -1.38 -19.77 -19.50
C LYS A 63 -0.54 -20.82 -18.79
N LEU A 64 0.64 -20.43 -18.29
CA LEU A 64 1.52 -21.30 -17.52
C LEU A 64 0.86 -21.74 -16.20
N LEU A 65 0.16 -20.82 -15.53
CA LEU A 65 -0.59 -21.11 -14.31
C LEU A 65 -1.69 -22.15 -14.56
N ALA A 66 -2.43 -22.03 -15.66
CA ALA A 66 -3.42 -23.02 -16.05
C ALA A 66 -2.76 -24.38 -16.34
N ALA A 67 -1.65 -24.41 -17.10
CA ALA A 67 -0.92 -25.64 -17.39
C ALA A 67 -0.36 -26.32 -16.11
N LEU A 68 0.13 -25.53 -15.15
CA LEU A 68 0.58 -26.01 -13.84
C LEU A 68 -0.55 -26.63 -13.02
N LYS A 69 -1.73 -25.98 -13.01
CA LYS A 69 -2.93 -26.54 -12.35
C LYS A 69 -3.42 -27.83 -13.00
N ASP A 70 -3.24 -27.97 -14.31
CA ASP A 70 -3.59 -29.18 -15.08
C ASP A 70 -2.50 -30.28 -15.02
N GLY A 71 -1.40 -30.07 -14.28
CA GLY A 71 -0.30 -31.04 -14.16
C GLY A 71 0.61 -31.13 -15.39
N LYS A 72 0.48 -30.21 -16.36
CA LYS A 72 1.33 -30.08 -17.56
C LYS A 72 2.35 -28.93 -17.45
N GLY A 73 2.51 -28.39 -16.24
CA GLY A 73 3.33 -27.21 -16.00
C GLY A 73 4.80 -27.41 -16.29
N ASP A 74 5.37 -28.59 -16.03
CA ASP A 74 6.80 -28.85 -16.26
C ASP A 74 7.19 -28.74 -17.73
N GLU A 75 6.34 -29.22 -18.64
CA GLU A 75 6.55 -29.10 -20.07
C GLU A 75 6.39 -27.64 -20.52
N ALA A 76 5.33 -26.97 -20.05
CA ALA A 76 5.05 -25.58 -20.40
C ALA A 76 6.15 -24.62 -19.90
N MET A 77 6.66 -24.83 -18.68
CA MET A 77 7.78 -24.07 -18.12
C MET A 77 9.07 -24.31 -18.91
N LYS A 78 9.38 -25.57 -19.28
CA LYS A 78 10.53 -25.89 -20.13
C LYS A 78 10.44 -25.26 -21.51
N SER A 79 9.26 -25.28 -22.14
CA SER A 79 9.03 -24.62 -23.43
C SER A 79 9.20 -23.10 -23.35
N ALA A 80 8.87 -22.49 -22.20
CA ALA A 80 9.10 -21.08 -21.93
C ALA A 80 10.54 -20.76 -21.47
N GLY A 81 11.41 -21.77 -21.30
CA GLY A 81 12.76 -21.59 -20.76
C GLY A 81 12.79 -21.14 -19.30
N LEU A 82 11.72 -21.41 -18.55
CA LEU A 82 11.54 -21.00 -17.16
C LEU A 82 11.78 -22.17 -16.21
N SER A 83 12.34 -21.86 -15.04
CA SER A 83 12.52 -22.82 -13.94
C SER A 83 12.29 -22.12 -12.61
N PHE A 84 11.69 -22.82 -11.65
CA PHE A 84 11.61 -22.31 -10.28
C PHE A 84 13.01 -22.18 -9.67
N GLY A 85 13.21 -21.11 -8.90
CA GLY A 85 14.42 -20.89 -8.13
C GLY A 85 14.50 -21.77 -6.89
N ALA A 86 15.49 -21.49 -6.03
CA ALA A 86 15.59 -22.16 -4.74
C ALA A 86 14.37 -21.86 -3.85
N PRO A 87 13.89 -22.82 -3.04
CA PRO A 87 12.79 -22.59 -2.10
C PRO A 87 13.12 -21.45 -1.14
N GLN A 88 12.17 -20.55 -0.94
CA GLN A 88 12.30 -19.42 -0.01
C GLN A 88 11.21 -19.50 1.07
N THR A 89 11.59 -19.19 2.31
CA THR A 89 10.63 -19.08 3.43
C THR A 89 10.19 -17.63 3.57
N LEU A 90 8.90 -17.37 3.34
CA LEU A 90 8.30 -16.04 3.45
C LEU A 90 7.56 -15.91 4.79
N SER A 91 7.66 -14.73 5.41
CA SER A 91 6.88 -14.39 6.61
C SER A 91 5.62 -13.62 6.21
N ARG A 92 4.52 -13.84 6.95
CA ARG A 92 3.28 -13.07 6.77
C ARG A 92 3.47 -11.58 7.03
N THR A 93 4.45 -11.21 7.85
CA THR A 93 4.82 -9.83 8.14
C THR A 93 5.89 -9.27 7.18
N GLY A 94 6.26 -10.03 6.15
CA GLY A 94 7.18 -9.58 5.11
C GLY A 94 6.63 -8.34 4.40
N GLN A 95 7.53 -7.40 4.08
CA GLN A 95 7.20 -6.20 3.30
C GLN A 95 7.13 -6.47 1.79
N ASP A 96 7.49 -7.68 1.37
CA ASP A 96 7.57 -8.03 -0.04
C ASP A 96 6.17 -8.35 -0.63
N PRO A 97 5.82 -7.84 -1.82
CA PRO A 97 4.55 -8.13 -2.49
C PRO A 97 4.29 -9.63 -2.71
N LEU A 98 5.32 -10.44 -2.95
CA LEU A 98 5.21 -11.89 -3.13
C LEU A 98 4.85 -12.59 -1.81
N SER A 99 5.25 -12.02 -0.65
CA SER A 99 4.82 -12.53 0.65
C SER A 99 3.31 -12.38 0.80
N GLN A 100 2.76 -11.21 0.45
CA GLN A 100 1.31 -11.00 0.49
C GLN A 100 0.58 -11.97 -0.45
N LEU A 101 1.07 -12.12 -1.69
CA LEU A 101 0.52 -13.08 -2.65
C LEU A 101 0.52 -14.50 -2.10
N ALA A 102 1.66 -14.99 -1.60
CA ALA A 102 1.78 -16.34 -1.07
C ALA A 102 0.77 -16.63 0.06
N PHE A 103 0.50 -15.66 0.93
CA PHE A 103 -0.49 -15.79 2.01
C PHE A 103 -1.95 -15.57 1.59
N THR A 104 -2.21 -15.16 0.34
CA THR A 104 -3.58 -15.10 -0.24
C THR A 104 -3.98 -16.39 -0.95
N LEU A 105 -3.02 -17.25 -1.29
CA LEU A 105 -3.26 -18.53 -1.93
C LEU A 105 -3.90 -19.54 -0.96
N PRO A 106 -4.69 -20.50 -1.48
CA PRO A 106 -5.21 -21.58 -0.64
C PRO A 106 -4.08 -22.43 -0.07
N LEU A 107 -4.31 -23.03 1.10
CA LEU A 107 -3.32 -23.89 1.73
C LEU A 107 -3.01 -25.09 0.80
N PRO A 108 -1.73 -25.37 0.51
CA PRO A 108 -1.35 -26.52 -0.29
C PRO A 108 -1.67 -27.81 0.46
N GLN A 109 -2.13 -28.82 -0.28
CA GLN A 109 -2.21 -30.17 0.25
C GLN A 109 -0.84 -30.83 0.17
N GLN A 110 -0.59 -31.82 1.03
CA GLN A 110 0.70 -32.48 1.11
C GLN A 110 1.11 -33.06 -0.26
N GLY A 111 2.24 -32.59 -0.79
CA GLY A 111 2.76 -32.99 -2.10
C GLY A 111 2.06 -32.35 -3.32
N LYS A 112 1.16 -31.39 -3.12
CA LYS A 112 0.49 -30.62 -4.18
C LYS A 112 0.71 -29.12 -3.99
N PRO A 113 1.75 -28.55 -4.62
CA PRO A 113 1.98 -27.12 -4.55
C PRO A 113 0.79 -26.35 -5.14
N VAL A 114 0.51 -25.20 -4.55
CA VAL A 114 -0.49 -24.26 -5.06
C VAL A 114 0.23 -23.17 -5.83
N TYR A 115 -0.21 -22.91 -7.04
CA TYR A 115 0.42 -21.91 -7.89
C TYR A 115 -0.34 -20.58 -7.87
N GLY A 116 0.40 -19.49 -7.94
CA GLY A 116 -0.11 -18.13 -8.07
C GLY A 116 0.75 -17.30 -9.00
N VAL A 117 0.17 -16.21 -9.52
CA VAL A 117 0.88 -15.21 -10.32
C VAL A 117 0.73 -13.87 -9.61
N GLY A 118 1.81 -13.12 -9.52
CA GLY A 118 1.78 -11.73 -9.05
C GLY A 118 2.95 -10.95 -9.58
N SER A 119 3.28 -9.85 -8.92
CA SER A 119 4.35 -8.95 -9.33
C SER A 119 5.38 -8.80 -8.23
N ASN A 120 6.66 -8.71 -8.60
CA ASN A 120 7.74 -8.38 -7.66
C ASN A 120 7.79 -6.86 -7.37
N MET A 121 8.75 -6.43 -6.56
CA MET A 121 8.95 -5.00 -6.25
C MET A 121 9.34 -4.14 -7.47
N GLN A 122 9.86 -4.75 -8.53
CA GLN A 122 10.27 -4.12 -9.77
C GLN A 122 9.13 -4.00 -10.79
N GLY A 123 7.98 -4.63 -10.53
CA GLY A 123 6.83 -4.67 -11.44
C GLY A 123 6.87 -5.84 -12.43
N ASP A 124 7.86 -6.73 -12.35
CA ASP A 124 7.91 -7.91 -13.20
C ASP A 124 6.85 -8.93 -12.78
N VAL A 125 6.25 -9.61 -13.77
CA VAL A 125 5.31 -10.70 -13.53
C VAL A 125 6.07 -11.95 -13.09
N VAL A 126 5.74 -12.48 -11.91
CA VAL A 126 6.40 -13.64 -11.30
C VAL A 126 5.37 -14.73 -11.02
N LEU A 127 5.73 -15.96 -11.37
CA LEU A 127 5.01 -17.17 -11.05
C LEU A 127 5.55 -17.76 -9.75
N VAL A 128 4.67 -17.98 -8.78
CA VAL A 128 5.01 -18.48 -7.44
C VAL A 128 4.40 -19.86 -7.24
N ALA A 129 5.21 -20.80 -6.76
CA ALA A 129 4.76 -22.09 -6.26
C ALA A 129 4.80 -22.07 -4.73
N LEU A 130 3.65 -22.32 -4.11
CA LEU A 130 3.51 -22.45 -2.67
C LEU A 130 3.52 -23.94 -2.31
N ASP A 131 4.66 -24.43 -1.83
CA ASP A 131 4.85 -25.85 -1.49
C ASP A 131 4.27 -26.20 -0.11
N GLU A 132 4.51 -25.35 0.89
CA GLU A 132 4.15 -25.64 2.28
C GLU A 132 3.81 -24.35 3.05
N VAL A 133 2.78 -24.41 3.90
CA VAL A 133 2.45 -23.35 4.86
C VAL A 133 2.68 -23.88 6.27
N LYS A 134 3.65 -23.30 6.99
CA LYS A 134 3.94 -23.66 8.38
C LYS A 134 3.17 -22.75 9.32
N ALA A 135 2.35 -23.36 10.18
CA ALA A 135 1.68 -22.61 11.25
C ALA A 135 2.73 -22.02 12.20
N GLY A 136 2.64 -20.72 12.45
CA GLY A 136 3.43 -20.09 13.51
C GLY A 136 3.06 -20.71 14.86
N SER A 137 4.06 -21.10 15.65
CA SER A 137 3.85 -21.41 17.05
C SER A 137 3.91 -20.12 17.87
N MET A 138 2.97 -19.93 18.80
CA MET A 138 3.11 -18.92 19.84
C MET A 138 3.78 -19.59 21.05
N PRO A 139 5.01 -19.22 21.41
CA PRO A 139 5.65 -19.65 22.65
C PRO A 139 4.76 -19.29 23.85
N GLU A 140 4.81 -20.11 24.91
CA GLU A 140 4.00 -19.87 26.11
C GLU A 140 4.27 -18.50 26.75
N GLU A 141 5.51 -18.04 26.70
CA GLU A 141 5.90 -16.72 27.22
C GLU A 141 5.18 -15.59 26.49
N GLN A 142 5.05 -15.71 25.16
CA GLN A 142 4.36 -14.70 24.34
C GLN A 142 2.84 -14.73 24.59
N LYS A 143 2.26 -15.92 24.79
CA LYS A 143 0.85 -16.04 25.24
C LYS A 143 0.65 -15.38 26.60
N LYS A 144 1.55 -15.62 27.56
CA LYS A 144 1.47 -15.05 28.91
C LYS A 144 1.58 -13.52 28.87
N ALA A 145 2.51 -12.98 28.09
CA ALA A 145 2.64 -11.54 27.90
C ALA A 145 1.37 -10.91 27.29
N MET A 146 0.78 -11.57 26.28
CA MET A 146 -0.47 -11.11 25.66
C MET A 146 -1.64 -11.13 26.65
N VAL A 147 -1.79 -12.20 27.44
CA VAL A 147 -2.83 -12.29 28.49
C VAL A 147 -2.63 -11.21 29.55
N GLN A 148 -1.40 -10.95 29.99
CA GLN A 148 -1.09 -9.88 30.93
C GLN A 148 -1.44 -8.50 30.37
N GLY A 149 -1.09 -8.22 29.10
CA GLY A 149 -1.44 -6.96 28.44
C GLY A 149 -2.95 -6.74 28.34
N ILE A 150 -3.72 -7.77 27.96
CA ILE A 150 -5.20 -7.70 27.93
C ILE A 150 -5.75 -7.46 29.34
N THR A 151 -5.20 -8.14 30.35
CA THR A 151 -5.64 -8.01 31.75
C THR A 151 -5.39 -6.60 32.28
N GLN A 152 -4.23 -6.02 32.01
CA GLN A 152 -3.91 -4.64 32.40
C GLN A 152 -4.83 -3.62 31.71
N ASN A 153 -5.09 -3.79 30.42
CA ASN A 153 -6.00 -2.90 29.69
C ASN A 153 -7.42 -2.96 30.26
N ASN A 154 -7.93 -4.17 30.53
CA ASN A 154 -9.25 -4.33 31.16
C ASN A 154 -9.29 -3.77 32.58
N ALA A 155 -8.21 -3.90 33.36
CA ALA A 155 -8.12 -3.33 34.69
C ALA A 155 -8.14 -1.79 34.65
N GLN A 156 -7.45 -1.18 33.67
CA GLN A 156 -7.48 0.26 33.45
C GLN A 156 -8.89 0.75 33.12
N ILE A 157 -9.58 0.07 32.18
CA ILE A 157 -10.97 0.39 31.81
C ILE A 157 -11.91 0.25 33.01
N ALA A 158 -11.78 -0.85 33.77
CA ALA A 158 -12.60 -1.08 34.96
C ALA A 158 -12.34 -0.05 36.06
N PHE A 159 -11.07 0.35 36.26
CA PHE A 159 -10.69 1.38 37.21
C PHE A 159 -11.21 2.76 36.81
N GLU A 160 -11.12 3.14 35.54
CA GLU A 160 -11.70 4.37 35.00
C GLU A 160 -13.23 4.39 35.14
N ALA A 161 -13.90 3.27 34.85
CA ALA A 161 -15.33 3.13 35.05
C ALA A 161 -15.72 3.24 36.54
N LEU A 162 -14.93 2.64 37.44
CA LEU A 162 -15.13 2.75 38.89
C LEU A 162 -14.94 4.20 39.37
N MET A 163 -13.86 4.87 38.94
CA MET A 163 -13.61 6.28 39.26
C MET A 163 -14.71 7.19 38.73
N SER A 164 -15.19 6.96 37.51
CA SER A 164 -16.31 7.69 36.91
C SER A 164 -17.59 7.52 37.74
N ASN A 165 -17.92 6.28 38.16
CA ASN A 165 -19.07 6.02 39.01
C ASN A 165 -18.93 6.65 40.41
N LEU A 166 -17.76 6.54 41.04
CA LEU A 166 -17.52 7.14 42.35
C LEU A 166 -17.58 8.67 42.30
N ARG A 167 -17.05 9.30 41.25
CA ARG A 167 -17.19 10.76 41.05
C ARG A 167 -18.65 11.18 40.86
N LYS A 168 -19.46 10.39 40.14
CA LYS A 168 -20.90 10.65 39.97
C LYS A 168 -21.68 10.48 41.28
N ALA A 169 -21.32 9.49 42.10
CA ALA A 169 -21.99 9.22 43.38
C ALA A 169 -21.53 10.15 44.52
N ALA A 170 -20.33 10.73 44.41
CA ALA A 170 -19.80 11.64 45.42
C ALA A 170 -20.43 13.04 45.30
N LYS A 171 -20.76 13.65 46.44
CA LYS A 171 -21.20 15.05 46.51
C LYS A 171 -19.97 15.96 46.47
N ILE A 172 -19.45 16.22 45.28
CA ILE A 172 -18.27 17.06 45.07
C ILE A 172 -18.70 18.53 44.98
N LYS A 173 -18.14 19.38 45.86
CA LYS A 173 -18.24 20.84 45.75
C LYS A 173 -16.96 21.34 45.07
N LEU A 174 -17.04 21.81 43.82
CA LEU A 174 -15.96 22.61 43.22
C LEU A 174 -16.04 24.03 43.80
N GLY A 175 -14.90 24.60 44.22
CA GLY A 175 -14.81 26.01 44.56
C GLY A 175 -14.76 26.88 43.29
N ASP A 176 -15.22 28.14 43.39
CA ASP A 176 -15.45 29.10 42.29
C ASP A 176 -14.20 29.57 41.50
N SER A 177 -13.21 28.72 41.27
CA SER A 177 -12.00 29.08 40.52
C SER A 177 -11.72 28.17 39.31
N ILE A 178 -12.74 27.50 38.76
CA ILE A 178 -12.61 26.66 37.54
C ILE A 178 -13.54 27.14 36.40
N ASP A 179 -13.91 28.42 36.38
CA ASP A 179 -14.40 29.09 35.18
C ASP A 179 -13.45 30.27 34.84
N GLN A 180 -12.30 29.93 34.27
CA GLN A 180 -11.52 30.79 33.36
C GLN A 180 -10.89 29.94 32.26
#